data_AF-A0AAU9K3V7-F1
#
_entry.id   AF-A0AAU9K3V7-F1
#
_cell.length_a   1.000
_cell.length_b   1.000
_cell.length_c   1.000
_cell.angle_alpha   90.00
_cell.angle_beta   90.00
_cell.angle_gamma   90.00
#
_symmetry.space_group_name_H-M   'P 1'
#
loop_
_entity.id
_entity.type
_entity.pdbx_description
1 polymer ?
#
loop_
_entity_poly.entity_id
_entity_poly.type
_entity_poly.pdbx_seq_one_letter_code
_entity_poly.pdbx_strand_id
1 'polypeptide(L)'
;MKHENTDHIETPVSMNQDQSIDYKSVILPDNAWLNWPSYSSVDPNSNLFDLNHNFASNLEADSQSSSFARKLKKKRGRRPLRPYDPIKKKTEEKDKYWLRAFRSYMKFNYPNIESSLTDEEKTFWLDHLGGNGKPDKGNKFLSYGKKYKDYLFSHQFFVEQFQTWFNNYGQCELVKKCKPDSDLWFVYYDYAAQELYNYTPHREKVVSQQANEIVNGEKSQGEIMEEMMRFYMAMGWMPM
;
A
#
# COMPACT_ATOMS: atom_id res chain seq x y z
N MET A 1 -29.28 55.79 40.42
CA MET A 1 -27.96 55.46 39.84
C MET A 1 -27.07 54.91 40.94
N LYS A 2 -26.95 53.59 41.01
CA LYS A 2 -25.97 52.88 41.83
C LYS A 2 -25.39 51.80 40.93
N HIS A 3 -24.08 51.86 40.73
CA HIS A 3 -23.33 50.92 39.91
C HIS A 3 -23.07 49.65 40.74
N GLU A 4 -23.60 48.51 40.30
CA GLU A 4 -23.15 47.21 40.76
C GLU A 4 -22.09 46.70 39.77
N ASN A 5 -20.86 46.60 40.28
CA ASN A 5 -19.71 46.01 39.61
C ASN A 5 -19.70 44.50 39.89
N THR A 6 -19.69 43.74 38.79
CA THR A 6 -18.89 42.54 38.49
C THR A 6 -18.36 41.67 39.63
N ASP A 7 -18.71 40.37 39.55
CA ASP A 7 -17.76 39.27 39.76
C ASP A 7 -17.99 38.21 38.66
N HIS A 8 -17.18 38.26 37.60
CA HIS A 8 -17.08 37.18 36.61
C HIS A 8 -16.02 36.19 37.09
N ILE A 9 -16.45 34.97 37.39
CA ILE A 9 -15.57 33.85 37.72
C ILE A 9 -14.95 33.34 36.41
N GLU A 10 -13.68 33.66 36.18
CA GLU A 10 -12.87 33.03 35.14
C GLU A 10 -12.37 31.66 35.64
N THR A 11 -12.99 30.59 35.15
CA THR A 11 -12.40 29.25 35.23
C THR A 11 -11.16 29.17 34.33
N PRO A 12 -9.97 28.82 34.85
CA PRO A 12 -8.81 28.59 34.01
C PRO A 12 -9.00 27.30 33.21
N VAL A 13 -9.07 27.43 31.88
CA VAL A 13 -8.96 26.32 30.95
C VAL A 13 -7.53 25.78 31.02
N SER A 14 -7.39 24.58 31.57
CA SER A 14 -6.14 23.83 31.56
C SER A 14 -5.71 23.55 30.12
N MET A 15 -4.68 24.26 29.67
CA MET A 15 -3.93 23.89 28.47
C MET A 15 -3.21 22.57 28.76
N ASN A 16 -3.70 21.47 28.15
CA ASN A 16 -2.92 20.25 28.03
C ASN A 16 -1.66 20.57 27.22
N GLN A 17 -0.53 20.65 27.91
CA GLN A 17 0.78 20.69 27.30
C GLN A 17 0.96 19.40 26.48
N ASP A 18 1.22 19.58 25.20
CA ASP A 18 1.73 18.55 24.31
C ASP A 18 2.88 17.81 25.00
N GLN A 19 2.70 16.51 25.22
CA GLN A 19 3.79 15.60 25.52
C GLN A 19 4.66 15.47 24.26
N SER A 20 5.55 16.44 24.08
CA SER A 20 6.75 16.28 23.26
C SER A 20 7.57 15.15 23.89
N ILE A 21 7.47 13.95 23.31
CA ILE A 21 8.39 12.85 23.62
C ILE A 21 9.78 13.34 23.23
N ASP A 22 10.60 13.62 24.23
CA ASP A 22 12.01 13.98 24.04
C ASP A 22 12.78 12.71 23.66
N TYR A 23 13.06 12.57 22.36
CA TYR A 23 13.84 11.46 21.81
C TYR A 23 15.34 11.57 22.11
N LYS A 24 15.81 12.61 22.82
CA LYS A 24 17.25 12.84 23.05
C LYS A 24 17.83 12.15 24.30
N SER A 25 17.03 11.47 25.12
CA SER A 25 17.53 10.83 26.35
C SER A 25 17.53 9.30 26.34
N VAL A 26 17.09 8.66 25.25
CA VAL A 26 17.36 7.23 25.06
C VAL A 26 18.73 7.08 24.41
N ILE A 27 19.77 7.13 25.24
CA ILE A 27 21.09 6.61 24.88
C ILE A 27 20.90 5.10 24.70
N LEU A 28 20.57 4.69 23.49
CA LEU A 28 20.66 3.29 23.08
C LEU A 28 22.15 2.93 23.10
N PRO A 29 22.57 1.90 23.85
CA PRO A 29 23.96 1.50 23.85
C PRO A 29 24.36 1.10 22.43
N ASP A 30 25.51 1.61 21.96
CA ASP A 30 26.04 1.51 20.59
C ASP A 30 26.24 0.07 20.06
N ASN A 31 25.86 -0.97 20.83
CA ASN A 31 26.01 -2.38 20.49
C ASN A 31 24.76 -3.24 20.76
N ALA A 32 23.58 -2.64 20.98
CA ALA A 32 22.35 -3.41 21.29
C ALA A 32 21.87 -4.36 20.17
N TRP A 33 22.35 -4.18 18.93
CA TRP A 33 21.99 -5.02 17.79
C TRP A 33 22.91 -6.23 17.59
N LEU A 34 24.07 -6.29 18.28
CA LEU A 34 25.05 -7.37 18.14
C LEU A 34 24.87 -8.52 19.14
N ASN A 35 23.93 -8.39 20.10
CA ASN A 35 23.66 -9.40 21.14
C ASN A 35 22.17 -9.78 21.20
N TRP A 36 21.55 -10.08 20.05
CA TRP A 36 20.26 -10.78 20.04
C TRP A 36 20.49 -12.28 19.84
N PRO A 37 19.84 -13.18 20.60
CA PRO A 37 20.14 -14.60 20.59
C PRO A 37 20.06 -15.15 19.17
N SER A 38 21.18 -15.69 18.71
CA SER A 38 21.24 -16.48 17.49
C SER A 38 20.32 -17.68 17.70
N TYR A 39 19.19 -17.70 16.98
CA TYR A 39 18.24 -18.79 17.04
C TYR A 39 18.80 -19.96 16.24
N SER A 40 19.79 -20.64 16.81
CA SER A 40 20.28 -21.93 16.34
C SER A 40 19.76 -23.03 17.27
N SER A 41 19.13 -24.03 16.65
CA SER A 41 18.63 -25.29 17.22
C SER A 41 17.15 -25.29 17.63
N VAL A 42 16.29 -25.55 16.65
CA VAL A 42 15.00 -26.23 16.90
C VAL A 42 15.21 -27.70 16.58
N ASP A 43 15.03 -28.54 17.58
CA ASP A 43 15.08 -30.01 17.47
C ASP A 43 14.11 -30.53 16.40
N PRO A 44 14.52 -31.46 15.53
CA PRO A 44 13.67 -31.96 14.44
C PRO A 44 12.64 -33.02 14.88
N ASN A 45 12.27 -33.09 16.17
CA ASN A 45 11.58 -34.26 16.73
C ASN A 45 10.38 -33.93 17.63
N SER A 46 9.54 -32.96 17.27
CA SER A 46 8.19 -32.85 17.83
C SER A 46 7.16 -33.40 16.85
N ASN A 47 6.70 -34.62 17.15
CA ASN A 47 5.65 -35.35 16.44
C ASN A 47 4.40 -34.51 16.23
N LEU A 48 4.21 -34.12 14.97
CA LEU A 48 3.00 -33.62 14.36
C LEU A 48 2.17 -34.84 13.93
N PHE A 49 1.23 -35.33 14.74
CA PHE A 49 0.07 -36.13 14.32
C PHE A 49 -0.79 -36.48 15.56
N ASP A 50 -1.91 -35.78 15.73
CA ASP A 50 -3.21 -36.37 16.10
C ASP A 50 -4.19 -35.26 16.47
N LEU A 51 -5.13 -34.98 15.58
CA LEU A 51 -6.43 -34.39 15.92
C LEU A 51 -7.36 -34.60 14.73
N ASN A 52 -7.93 -35.80 14.67
CA ASN A 52 -9.10 -36.09 13.86
C ASN A 52 -10.14 -36.85 14.69
N HIS A 53 -11.41 -36.56 14.40
CA HIS A 53 -12.64 -37.16 14.93
C HIS A 53 -13.16 -36.69 16.30
N ASN A 54 -14.10 -35.73 16.23
CA ASN A 54 -15.46 -35.93 16.75
C ASN A 54 -16.35 -34.73 16.41
N PHE A 55 -17.09 -34.77 15.30
CA PHE A 55 -18.27 -33.92 15.11
C PHE A 55 -19.25 -34.61 14.15
N ALA A 56 -20.04 -35.52 14.69
CA ALA A 56 -21.24 -36.03 14.05
C ALA A 56 -22.27 -36.34 15.13
N SER A 57 -23.24 -35.44 15.32
CA SER A 57 -24.64 -35.72 15.66
C SER A 57 -25.26 -34.49 16.36
N ASN A 58 -26.13 -33.77 15.65
CA ASN A 58 -27.46 -33.45 16.16
C ASN A 58 -28.32 -32.90 15.01
N LEU A 59 -29.17 -33.81 14.55
CA LEU A 59 -30.29 -33.60 13.66
C LEU A 59 -31.54 -33.51 14.56
N GLU A 60 -32.35 -32.47 14.40
CA GLU A 60 -33.82 -32.40 14.61
C GLU A 60 -34.20 -30.90 14.66
N ALA A 61 -34.74 -30.35 13.58
CA ALA A 61 -36.15 -30.37 13.21
C ALA A 61 -36.94 -29.26 13.94
N ASP A 62 -37.26 -28.19 13.20
CA ASP A 62 -38.61 -27.62 13.29
C ASP A 62 -38.97 -26.88 12.01
N SER A 63 -40.06 -27.34 11.41
CA SER A 63 -40.74 -26.74 10.26
C SER A 63 -41.85 -25.86 10.79
N GLN A 64 -41.88 -24.57 10.39
CA GLN A 64 -43.16 -23.86 10.23
C GLN A 64 -43.04 -22.56 9.42
N SER A 65 -43.82 -22.57 8.33
CA SER A 65 -44.63 -21.47 7.80
C SER A 65 -43.98 -20.38 6.93
N SER A 66 -44.43 -20.46 5.68
CA SER A 66 -44.56 -19.43 4.66
C SER A 66 -45.01 -18.06 5.17
N SER A 67 -44.31 -17.00 4.77
CA SER A 67 -44.87 -15.91 3.95
C SER A 67 -43.85 -14.77 3.81
N PHE A 68 -43.95 -14.04 2.70
CA PHE A 68 -43.17 -12.85 2.32
C PHE A 68 -41.76 -13.08 1.76
N ALA A 69 -41.75 -13.70 0.58
CA ALA A 69 -40.74 -13.44 -0.44
C ALA A 69 -40.80 -11.98 -0.94
N ARG A 70 -40.43 -11.01 -0.10
CA ARG A 70 -39.98 -9.70 -0.59
C ARG A 70 -38.51 -9.87 -0.97
N LYS A 71 -38.26 -10.08 -2.26
CA LYS A 71 -36.95 -9.97 -2.88
C LYS A 71 -36.43 -8.55 -2.65
N LEU A 72 -35.81 -8.31 -1.49
CA LEU A 72 -34.92 -7.18 -1.28
C LEU A 72 -33.84 -7.33 -2.35
N LYS A 73 -33.93 -6.49 -3.39
CA LYS A 73 -32.86 -6.33 -4.38
C LYS A 73 -31.61 -5.96 -3.59
N LYS A 74 -30.79 -6.96 -3.26
CA LYS A 74 -29.48 -6.76 -2.65
C LYS A 74 -28.76 -5.80 -3.58
N LYS A 75 -28.53 -4.56 -3.13
CA LYS A 75 -27.63 -3.63 -3.79
C LYS A 75 -26.37 -4.43 -4.12
N ARG A 76 -25.97 -4.45 -5.39
CA ARG A 76 -24.73 -5.10 -5.85
C ARG A 76 -23.56 -4.36 -5.21
N GLY A 77 -23.31 -4.61 -3.93
CA GLY A 77 -22.03 -4.33 -3.33
C GLY A 77 -21.00 -5.19 -4.04
N ARG A 78 -19.83 -4.62 -4.35
CA ARG A 78 -18.69 -5.43 -4.79
C ARG A 78 -18.49 -6.54 -3.75
N ARG A 79 -18.48 -7.80 -4.21
CA ARG A 79 -18.07 -8.91 -3.35
C ARG A 79 -16.68 -8.57 -2.80
N PRO A 80 -16.41 -8.78 -1.49
CA PRO A 80 -15.06 -8.63 -0.96
C PRO A 80 -14.10 -9.47 -1.81
N LEU A 81 -12.96 -8.89 -2.17
CA LEU A 81 -11.95 -9.56 -3.01
C LEU A 81 -11.49 -10.89 -2.41
N ARG A 82 -11.58 -11.03 -1.08
CA ARG A 82 -11.27 -12.25 -0.32
C ARG A 82 -12.42 -12.51 0.68
N PRO A 83 -13.42 -13.35 0.33
CA PRO A 83 -14.57 -13.64 1.20
C PRO A 83 -14.20 -14.37 2.51
N TYR A 84 -13.05 -15.05 2.53
CA TYR A 84 -12.57 -15.88 3.63
C TYR A 84 -11.36 -15.27 4.38
N ASP A 85 -11.00 -14.01 4.11
CA ASP A 85 -9.98 -13.32 4.91
C ASP A 85 -10.58 -13.06 6.31
N PRO A 86 -10.08 -13.69 7.39
CA PRO A 86 -10.67 -13.58 8.73
C PRO A 86 -10.68 -12.13 9.23
N ILE A 87 -9.88 -11.26 8.61
CA ILE A 87 -9.76 -9.85 8.94
C ILE A 87 -10.18 -9.03 7.72
N LYS A 88 -11.45 -8.60 7.70
CA LYS A 88 -12.09 -7.71 6.70
C LYS A 88 -11.42 -6.31 6.56
N LYS A 89 -10.20 -6.11 7.08
CA LYS A 89 -9.50 -4.82 7.01
C LYS A 89 -9.15 -4.49 5.57
N LYS A 90 -9.37 -3.23 5.22
CA LYS A 90 -9.07 -2.68 3.90
C LYS A 90 -7.58 -2.87 3.62
N THR A 91 -7.23 -3.30 2.41
CA THR A 91 -5.85 -3.46 1.92
C THR A 91 -4.97 -2.25 2.22
N GLU A 92 -5.56 -1.05 2.17
CA GLU A 92 -4.93 0.22 2.51
C GLU A 92 -4.37 0.29 3.94
N GLU A 93 -4.97 -0.38 4.92
CA GLU A 93 -4.44 -0.41 6.29
C GLU A 93 -3.17 -1.27 6.39
N LYS A 94 -3.10 -2.34 5.59
CA LYS A 94 -1.91 -3.19 5.49
C LYS A 94 -0.79 -2.46 4.73
N ASP A 95 -1.13 -1.81 3.62
CA ASP A 95 -0.22 -0.93 2.87
C ASP A 95 0.37 0.17 3.77
N LYS A 96 -0.50 0.90 4.46
CA LYS A 96 -0.10 1.99 5.37
C LYS A 96 0.84 1.50 6.46
N TYR A 97 0.61 0.32 7.01
CA TYR A 97 1.45 -0.23 8.06
C TYR A 97 2.88 -0.50 7.56
N TRP A 98 3.01 -1.30 6.50
CA TRP A 98 4.31 -1.70 5.96
C TRP A 98 5.09 -0.53 5.38
N LEU A 99 4.44 0.31 4.57
CA LEU A 99 5.10 1.45 3.93
C LEU A 99 5.49 2.53 4.95
N ARG A 100 4.72 2.72 6.02
CA ARG A 100 5.10 3.65 7.09
C ARG A 100 6.28 3.13 7.89
N ALA A 101 6.29 1.84 8.24
CA ALA A 101 7.40 1.23 8.96
C ALA A 101 8.70 1.29 8.15
N PHE A 102 8.64 0.93 6.86
CA PHE A 102 9.78 1.03 5.96
C PHE A 102 10.27 2.47 5.80
N ARG A 103 9.36 3.42 5.60
CA ARG A 103 9.73 4.85 5.48
C ARG A 103 10.41 5.37 6.76
N SER A 104 9.96 4.96 7.94
CA SER A 104 10.62 5.31 9.21
C SER A 104 12.03 4.72 9.29
N TYR A 105 12.19 3.45 8.90
CA TYR A 105 13.50 2.80 8.82
C TYR A 105 14.44 3.56 7.86
N MET A 106 13.98 3.89 6.65
CA MET A 106 14.77 4.62 5.67
C MET A 106 15.12 6.03 6.14
N LYS A 107 14.21 6.73 6.83
CA LYS A 107 14.51 8.06 7.38
C LYS A 107 15.68 8.04 8.38
N PHE A 108 15.81 6.96 9.15
CA PHE A 108 16.92 6.79 10.09
C PHE A 108 18.22 6.35 9.41
N ASN A 109 18.13 5.48 8.40
CA ASN A 109 19.29 4.89 7.74
C ASN A 109 19.79 5.68 6.52
N TYR A 110 19.01 6.62 5.99
CA TYR A 110 19.36 7.40 4.80
C TYR A 110 20.75 8.06 4.87
N PRO A 111 21.16 8.72 5.98
CA PRO A 111 22.49 9.31 6.08
C PRO A 111 23.64 8.30 5.89
N ASN A 112 23.42 7.03 6.22
CA ASN A 112 24.45 5.98 6.10
C ASN A 112 24.60 5.47 4.67
N ILE A 113 23.55 5.55 3.86
CA ILE A 113 23.53 5.03 2.48
C ILE A 113 23.65 6.14 1.44
N GLU A 114 23.39 7.41 1.81
CA GLU A 114 23.33 8.55 0.89
C GLU A 114 24.57 8.69 0.00
N SER A 115 25.75 8.43 0.54
CA SER A 115 27.02 8.52 -0.20
C SER A 115 27.15 7.50 -1.32
N SER A 116 26.46 6.35 -1.23
CA SER A 116 26.46 5.29 -2.24
C SER A 116 25.38 5.46 -3.31
N LEU A 117 24.46 6.42 -3.15
CA LEU A 117 23.35 6.63 -4.06
C LEU A 117 23.75 7.53 -5.24
N THR A 118 23.16 7.24 -6.40
CA THR A 118 23.14 8.12 -7.56
C THR A 118 22.31 9.38 -7.28
N ASP A 119 22.49 10.42 -8.09
CA ASP A 119 21.76 11.68 -7.89
C ASP A 119 20.24 11.53 -8.14
N GLU A 120 19.84 10.64 -9.05
CA GLU A 120 18.43 10.29 -9.26
C GLU A 120 17.82 9.63 -8.02
N GLU A 121 18.53 8.67 -7.43
CA GLU A 121 18.10 7.99 -6.20
C GLU A 121 18.01 8.95 -5.01
N LYS A 122 19.01 9.81 -4.83
CA LYS A 122 18.99 10.85 -3.80
C LYS A 122 17.76 11.74 -3.95
N THR A 123 17.49 12.19 -5.17
CA THR A 123 16.32 13.04 -5.46
C THR A 123 15.03 12.33 -5.08
N PHE A 124 14.88 11.05 -5.45
CA PHE A 124 13.72 10.25 -5.04
C PHE A 124 13.60 10.14 -3.52
N TRP A 125 14.69 9.79 -2.81
CA TRP A 125 14.64 9.56 -1.38
C TRP A 125 14.39 10.86 -0.61
N LEU A 126 14.95 11.98 -1.04
CA LEU A 126 14.66 13.30 -0.47
C LEU A 126 13.17 13.67 -0.66
N ASP A 127 12.59 13.43 -1.84
CA ASP A 127 11.15 13.64 -2.07
C ASP A 127 10.30 12.71 -1.20
N HIS A 128 10.61 11.41 -1.20
CA HIS A 128 9.86 10.37 -0.49
C HIS A 128 9.91 10.53 1.04
N LEU A 129 11.09 10.80 1.59
CA LEU A 129 11.34 10.96 3.02
C LEU A 129 11.01 12.37 3.53
N GLY A 130 10.90 13.33 2.62
CA GLY A 130 10.40 14.68 2.88
C GLY A 130 8.91 14.74 3.21
N GLY A 131 8.43 15.94 3.53
CA GLY A 131 7.02 16.18 3.89
C GLY A 131 6.06 15.83 2.75
N ASN A 132 6.43 16.15 1.51
CA ASN A 132 5.60 15.97 0.32
C ASN A 132 5.41 14.51 -0.09
N GLY A 133 6.39 13.64 0.19
CA GLY A 133 6.33 12.21 -0.10
C GLY A 133 5.48 11.39 0.88
N LYS A 134 5.08 11.98 2.02
CA LYS A 134 4.14 11.36 2.95
C LYS A 134 2.71 11.46 2.38
N PRO A 135 1.96 10.36 2.25
CA PRO A 135 0.56 10.45 1.87
C PRO A 135 -0.28 11.22 2.91
N ASP A 136 -0.84 12.36 2.51
CA ASP A 136 -1.66 13.24 3.36
C ASP A 136 -2.47 14.24 2.50
N LYS A 137 -3.46 14.91 3.11
CA LYS A 137 -4.23 15.96 2.41
C LYS A 137 -3.33 17.15 2.10
N GLY A 138 -3.25 17.53 0.82
CA GLY A 138 -2.41 18.64 0.35
C GLY A 138 -1.01 18.22 -0.12
N ASN A 139 -0.65 16.94 0.03
CA ASN A 139 0.60 16.39 -0.46
C ASN A 139 0.45 15.75 -1.86
N LYS A 140 1.57 15.33 -2.44
CA LYS A 140 1.65 14.65 -3.75
C LYS A 140 0.74 13.42 -3.84
N PHE A 141 0.55 12.72 -2.72
CA PHE A 141 -0.32 11.56 -2.62
C PHE A 141 -1.34 11.75 -1.51
N LEU A 142 -2.61 11.43 -1.78
CA LEU A 142 -3.69 11.53 -0.79
C LEU A 142 -3.74 10.32 0.16
N SER A 143 -3.28 9.16 -0.28
CA SER A 143 -3.34 7.91 0.49
C SER A 143 -2.29 6.89 0.06
N TYR A 144 -2.16 5.80 0.82
CA TYR A 144 -1.26 4.67 0.55
C TYR A 144 -1.81 3.72 -0.54
N GLY A 145 -2.71 4.21 -1.39
CA GLY A 145 -3.37 3.42 -2.43
C GLY A 145 -2.49 3.17 -3.66
N LYS A 146 -3.14 2.72 -4.74
CA LYS A 146 -2.49 2.30 -5.99
C LYS A 146 -1.48 3.32 -6.53
N LYS A 147 -1.87 4.59 -6.69
CA LYS A 147 -0.98 5.62 -7.27
C LYS A 147 0.32 5.81 -6.48
N TYR A 148 0.25 5.70 -5.15
CA TYR A 148 1.44 5.80 -4.31
C TYR A 148 2.34 4.59 -4.50
N LYS A 149 1.77 3.38 -4.50
CA LYS A 149 2.52 2.14 -4.75
C LYS A 149 3.13 2.11 -6.14
N ASP A 150 2.38 2.44 -7.18
CA ASP A 150 2.90 2.53 -8.55
C ASP A 150 4.11 3.45 -8.61
N TYR A 151 4.07 4.62 -7.96
CA TYR A 151 5.21 5.54 -7.87
C TYR A 151 6.40 4.94 -7.13
N LEU A 152 6.19 4.30 -5.97
CA LEU A 152 7.30 3.75 -5.21
C LEU A 152 7.96 2.57 -5.93
N PHE A 153 7.14 1.61 -6.35
CA PHE A 153 7.61 0.37 -6.94
C PHE A 153 7.98 0.50 -8.43
N SER A 154 7.76 1.66 -9.06
CA SER A 154 8.36 1.96 -10.37
C SER A 154 9.86 2.20 -10.29
N HIS A 155 10.40 2.42 -9.09
CA HIS A 155 11.82 2.66 -8.85
C HIS A 155 12.48 1.38 -8.32
N GLN A 156 13.33 0.76 -9.13
CA GLN A 156 13.94 -0.53 -8.82
C GLN A 156 14.71 -0.52 -7.48
N PHE A 157 15.45 0.55 -7.22
CA PHE A 157 16.19 0.72 -5.96
C PHE A 157 15.29 0.82 -4.73
N PHE A 158 14.06 1.35 -4.85
CA PHE A 158 13.08 1.30 -3.75
C PHE A 158 12.68 -0.15 -3.48
N VAL A 159 12.43 -0.93 -4.54
CA VAL A 159 12.03 -2.34 -4.44
C VAL A 159 13.12 -3.15 -3.73
N GLU A 160 14.37 -3.00 -4.14
CA GLU A 160 15.52 -3.71 -3.56
C GLU A 160 15.71 -3.38 -2.08
N GLN A 161 15.61 -2.09 -1.71
CA GLN A 161 15.71 -1.66 -0.33
C GLN A 161 14.53 -2.15 0.50
N PHE A 162 13.31 -2.13 -0.04
CA PHE A 162 12.13 -2.65 0.65
C PHE A 162 12.23 -4.16 0.88
N GLN A 163 12.65 -4.93 -0.13
CA GLN A 163 12.81 -6.39 -0.03
C GLN A 163 13.90 -6.75 0.99
N THR A 164 15.05 -6.07 0.93
CA THR A 164 16.15 -6.26 1.89
C THR A 164 15.69 -5.95 3.32
N TRP A 165 15.01 -4.81 3.52
CA TRP A 165 14.45 -4.45 4.82
C TRP A 165 13.41 -5.46 5.30
N PHE A 166 12.49 -5.88 4.42
CA PHE A 166 11.42 -6.79 4.78
C PHE A 166 11.95 -8.16 5.20
N ASN A 167 12.96 -8.68 4.50
CA ASN A 167 13.60 -9.95 4.84
C ASN A 167 14.33 -9.89 6.18
N ASN A 168 15.01 -8.78 6.47
CA ASN A 168 15.83 -8.64 7.68
C ASN A 168 15.02 -8.23 8.92
N TYR A 169 13.98 -7.39 8.74
CA TYR A 169 13.29 -6.72 9.84
C TYR A 169 11.78 -6.88 9.82
N GLY A 170 11.19 -7.45 8.75
CA GLY A 170 9.74 -7.51 8.59
C GLY A 170 9.03 -8.26 9.72
N GLN A 171 9.59 -9.41 10.14
CA GLN A 171 9.04 -10.16 11.28
C GLN A 171 9.17 -9.37 12.59
N CYS A 172 10.36 -8.82 12.88
CA CYS A 172 10.61 -8.02 14.07
C CYS A 172 9.68 -6.80 14.17
N GLU A 173 9.38 -6.17 13.04
CA GLU A 173 8.44 -5.07 12.97
C GLU A 173 7.00 -5.53 13.27
N LEU A 174 6.62 -6.71 12.77
CA LEU A 174 5.28 -7.26 12.95
C LEU A 174 4.96 -7.67 14.39
N VAL A 175 5.96 -8.10 15.18
CA VAL A 175 5.82 -8.40 16.62
C VAL A 175 5.29 -7.20 17.39
N LYS A 176 5.62 -5.98 16.96
CA LYS A 176 5.13 -4.74 17.60
C LYS A 176 3.63 -4.54 17.42
N LYS A 177 3.02 -5.20 16.42
CA LYS A 177 1.62 -5.01 16.05
C LYS A 177 0.72 -6.17 16.46
N CYS A 178 1.21 -7.40 16.35
CA CYS A 178 0.43 -8.58 16.72
C CYS A 178 1.32 -9.70 17.26
N LYS A 179 0.69 -10.63 18.00
CA LYS A 179 1.36 -11.82 18.53
C LYS A 179 1.85 -12.69 17.35
N PRO A 180 3.10 -13.19 17.38
CA PRO A 180 3.58 -14.21 16.46
C PRO A 180 2.60 -15.37 16.32
N ASP A 181 2.52 -15.92 15.11
CA ASP A 181 1.67 -17.07 14.76
C ASP A 181 0.16 -16.89 15.01
N SER A 182 -0.31 -15.66 15.20
CA SER A 182 -1.75 -15.37 15.20
C SER A 182 -2.31 -15.26 13.78
N ASP A 183 -3.61 -15.46 13.60
CA ASP A 183 -4.27 -15.23 12.29
C ASP A 183 -3.96 -13.82 11.74
N LEU A 184 -3.92 -12.82 12.63
CA LEU A 184 -3.58 -11.44 12.28
C LEU A 184 -2.13 -11.29 11.82
N TRP A 185 -1.21 -12.04 12.42
CA TRP A 185 0.18 -12.12 11.97
C TRP A 185 0.26 -12.63 10.54
N PHE A 186 -0.32 -13.81 10.28
CA PHE A 186 -0.33 -14.41 8.95
C PHE A 186 -0.94 -13.46 7.93
N VAL A 187 -2.06 -12.82 8.25
CA VAL A 187 -2.74 -11.88 7.34
C VAL A 187 -1.89 -10.66 6.97
N TYR A 188 -1.08 -10.12 7.90
CA TYR A 188 -0.21 -8.98 7.62
C TYR A 188 1.07 -9.39 6.90
N TYR A 189 1.68 -10.48 7.32
CA TYR A 189 2.92 -10.99 6.74
C TYR A 189 2.69 -11.51 5.31
N ASP A 190 1.70 -12.38 5.12
CA ASP A 190 1.32 -12.94 3.81
C ASP A 190 0.92 -11.83 2.84
N TYR A 191 0.19 -10.82 3.32
CA TYR A 191 -0.12 -9.65 2.51
C TYR A 191 1.13 -8.94 2.00
N ALA A 192 2.10 -8.64 2.87
CA ALA A 192 3.32 -7.97 2.41
C ALA A 192 4.12 -8.84 1.43
N ALA A 193 4.24 -10.14 1.71
CA ALA A 193 4.95 -11.08 0.85
C ALA A 193 4.29 -11.22 -0.54
N GLN A 194 2.96 -11.24 -0.62
CA GLN A 194 2.26 -11.39 -1.89
C GLN A 194 2.09 -10.07 -2.64
N GLU A 195 1.69 -9.00 -1.95
CA GLU A 195 1.16 -7.79 -2.57
C GLU A 195 2.16 -6.62 -2.58
N LEU A 196 3.21 -6.65 -1.76
CA LEU A 196 4.23 -5.59 -1.71
C LEU A 196 5.59 -6.10 -2.18
N TYR A 197 6.05 -7.23 -1.66
CA TYR A 197 7.36 -7.79 -1.99
C TYR A 197 7.48 -8.13 -3.48
N ASN A 198 6.41 -8.67 -4.07
CA ASN A 198 6.30 -9.02 -5.48
C ASN A 198 5.51 -8.00 -6.30
N TYR A 199 5.34 -6.77 -5.79
CA TYR A 199 4.51 -5.78 -6.46
C TYR A 199 5.11 -5.40 -7.82
N THR A 200 4.33 -5.59 -8.87
CA THR A 200 4.66 -5.11 -10.20
C THR A 200 3.80 -3.90 -10.51
N PRO A 201 4.40 -2.70 -10.73
CA PRO A 201 3.66 -1.53 -11.15
C PRO A 201 2.84 -1.89 -12.38
N HIS A 202 1.54 -1.60 -12.33
CA HIS A 202 0.74 -1.75 -13.53
C HIS A 202 1.17 -0.62 -14.45
N ARG A 203 2.04 -0.94 -15.44
CA ARG A 203 2.16 -0.10 -16.62
C ARG A 203 0.75 -0.02 -17.17
N GLU A 204 0.08 1.10 -16.92
CA GLU A 204 -1.10 1.44 -17.69
C GLU A 204 -0.61 1.33 -19.11
N LYS A 205 -1.08 0.29 -19.82
CA LYS A 205 -0.99 0.28 -21.27
C LYS A 205 -1.65 1.60 -21.61
N VAL A 206 -0.83 2.58 -22.01
CA VAL A 206 -1.31 3.77 -22.70
C VAL A 206 -1.92 3.18 -23.95
N VAL A 207 -3.19 2.76 -23.84
CA VAL A 207 -4.01 2.35 -24.95
C VAL A 207 -4.25 3.65 -25.68
N SER A 208 -3.30 3.98 -26.55
CA SER A 208 -3.54 4.45 -27.91
C SER A 208 -4.73 5.39 -28.09
N GLN A 209 -4.94 6.37 -27.22
CA GLN A 209 -5.90 7.44 -27.49
C GLN A 209 -5.34 8.46 -28.49
N GLN A 210 -4.01 8.50 -28.70
CA GLN A 210 -3.41 9.19 -29.85
C GLN A 210 -3.48 8.41 -31.17
N ALA A 211 -3.90 7.14 -31.16
CA ALA A 211 -4.14 6.38 -32.40
C ALA A 211 -5.58 6.48 -32.92
N ASN A 212 -6.52 7.02 -32.12
CA ASN A 212 -7.93 7.15 -32.52
C ASN A 212 -8.35 8.58 -32.90
N GLU A 213 -7.52 9.61 -32.65
CA GLU A 213 -7.80 10.97 -33.17
C GLU A 213 -7.26 11.21 -34.59
N ILE A 214 -6.46 10.29 -35.15
CA ILE A 214 -6.04 10.35 -36.57
C ILE A 214 -7.06 9.64 -37.49
N VAL A 215 -8.03 8.90 -36.95
CA VAL A 215 -8.99 8.07 -37.73
C VAL A 215 -10.38 8.70 -37.86
N ASN A 216 -10.56 9.98 -37.54
CA ASN A 216 -11.84 10.68 -37.76
C ASN A 216 -11.85 11.62 -38.98
N GLY A 217 -10.85 11.55 -39.84
CA GLY A 217 -10.96 12.02 -41.21
C GLY A 217 -11.04 10.80 -42.13
N GLU A 218 -12.23 10.22 -42.30
CA GLU A 218 -12.47 9.24 -43.37
C GLU A 218 -12.28 9.96 -44.71
N LYS A 219 -11.03 10.07 -45.17
CA LYS A 219 -10.75 10.36 -46.56
C LYS A 219 -11.38 9.23 -47.36
N SER A 220 -12.24 9.58 -48.30
CA SER A 220 -12.86 8.59 -49.17
C SER A 220 -11.75 7.83 -49.94
N GLN A 221 -11.98 6.58 -50.33
CA GLN A 221 -10.99 5.83 -51.14
C GLN A 221 -10.56 6.60 -52.39
N GLY A 222 -11.41 7.48 -52.93
CA GLY A 222 -11.09 8.37 -54.04
C GLY A 222 -10.00 9.40 -53.69
N GLU A 223 -10.07 10.03 -52.52
CA GLU A 223 -9.08 11.01 -52.07
C GLU A 223 -7.73 10.36 -51.79
N ILE A 224 -7.73 9.14 -51.23
CA ILE A 224 -6.50 8.36 -51.02
C ILE A 224 -5.84 8.04 -52.37
N MET A 225 -6.63 7.63 -53.36
CA MET A 225 -6.11 7.29 -54.69
C MET A 225 -5.59 8.54 -55.42
N GLU A 226 -6.26 9.68 -55.29
CA GLU A 226 -5.84 10.95 -55.89
C GLU A 226 -4.53 11.47 -55.28
N GLU A 227 -4.38 11.37 -53.95
CA GLU A 227 -3.15 11.75 -53.25
C GLU A 227 -1.98 10.83 -53.63
N MET A 228 -2.25 9.53 -53.77
CA MET A 228 -1.26 8.56 -54.28
C MET A 228 -0.82 8.89 -55.71
N MET A 229 -1.76 9.19 -56.61
CA MET A 229 -1.41 9.58 -57.99
C MET A 229 -0.58 10.86 -58.04
N ARG A 230 -0.92 11.88 -57.24
CA ARG A 230 -0.13 13.12 -57.16
C ARG A 230 1.30 12.84 -56.68
N PHE A 231 1.47 11.95 -55.71
CA PHE A 231 2.79 11.55 -55.23
C PHE A 231 3.61 10.85 -56.32
N TYR A 232 3.02 9.88 -57.04
CA TYR A 232 3.74 9.17 -58.12
C TYR A 232 4.07 10.06 -59.32
N MET A 233 3.21 11.04 -59.64
CA MET A 233 3.50 12.05 -60.65
C MET A 233 4.64 12.98 -60.23
N ALA A 234 4.66 13.42 -58.96
CA ALA A 234 5.74 14.27 -58.43
C ALA A 234 7.11 13.56 -58.43
N MET A 235 7.12 12.24 -58.23
CA MET A 235 8.32 11.43 -58.26
C MET A 235 8.79 11.06 -59.68
N GLY A 236 7.98 11.34 -60.72
CA GLY A 236 8.30 11.00 -62.11
C GLY A 236 8.23 9.50 -62.42
N TRP A 237 7.46 8.73 -61.63
CA TRP A 237 7.40 7.26 -61.71
C TRP A 237 6.22 6.74 -62.55
N MET A 238 5.36 7.63 -63.05
CA MET A 238 4.32 7.25 -64.02
C MET A 238 4.83 7.42 -65.45
N PRO A 239 4.92 6.35 -66.24
CA PRO A 239 5.10 6.49 -67.69
C PRO A 239 3.85 7.14 -68.29
N MET A 240 4.07 8.15 -69.15
CA MET A 240 3.03 8.80 -69.96
C MET A 240 2.36 7.81 -70.92
#